data_AF-G6C149-F1
#
_entry.id   AF-G6C149-F1
#
_cell.length_a   1.000
_cell.length_b   1.000
_cell.length_c   1.000
_cell.angle_alpha   90.00
_cell.angle_beta   90.00
_cell.angle_gamma   90.00
#
_symmetry.space_group_name_H-M   'P 1'
#
loop_
_entity.id
_entity.type
_entity.pdbx_description
1 polymer ?
#
loop_
_entity_poly.entity_id
_entity_poly.type
_entity_poly.pdbx_seq_one_letter_code
_entity_poly.pdbx_strand_id
1 'polypeptide(L)' 'MYLEKINSPEDVKKLKIEEMKVLAEEIREAIIIKRDAIHGGHFGPNLGIVEATIALHYVFNS' A
#
# COMPACT_ATOMS: atom_id res chain seq x y z
N MET A 1 -0.75 -10.10 8.37
CA MET A 1 -1.21 -8.92 7.62
C MET A 1 -0.78 -7.65 8.32
N TYR A 2 0.03 -6.86 7.63
CA TYR A 2 0.40 -5.49 8.01
C TYR A 2 -0.69 -4.49 7.60
N LEU A 3 -1.33 -4.70 6.45
CA LEU A 3 -2.33 -3.81 5.89
C LEU A 3 -3.50 -3.53 6.84
N GLU A 4 -3.98 -4.56 7.55
CA GLU A 4 -5.08 -4.41 8.53
C GLU A 4 -4.69 -3.64 9.79
N LYS A 5 -3.40 -3.37 10.00
CA LYS A 5 -2.87 -2.64 11.15
C LYS A 5 -2.58 -1.18 10.82
N ILE A 6 -2.66 -0.77 9.55
CA ILE A 6 -2.42 0.60 9.11
C ILE A 6 -3.75 1.37 9.12
N ASN A 7 -3.90 2.29 10.08
CA ASN A 7 -5.08 3.15 10.18
C ASN A 7 -4.75 4.61 9.88
N SER A 8 -3.46 4.99 9.95
CA SER A 8 -2.98 6.31 9.56
C SER A 8 -1.58 6.24 8.92
N PRO A 9 -1.13 7.31 8.23
CA PRO A 9 0.24 7.38 7.71
C PRO A 9 1.31 7.23 8.81
N GLU A 10 1.01 7.62 10.05
CA GLU A 10 1.92 7.45 11.19
C GLU A 10 2.22 5.97 11.49
N ASP A 11 1.32 5.06 11.15
CA ASP A 11 1.54 3.63 11.34
C ASP A 11 2.59 3.08 10.38
N VAL A 12 2.68 3.64 9.17
CA VAL A 12 3.70 3.28 8.16
C VAL A 12 5.10 3.64 8.67
N LYS A 13 5.23 4.76 9.39
CA LYS A 13 6.52 5.22 9.96
C LYS A 13 7.09 4.28 11.02
N LYS A 14 6.25 3.42 11.62
CA LYS A 14 6.66 2.44 12.64
C LYS A 14 7.24 1.16 12.04
N LEU A 15 7.11 0.97 10.72
CA LEU A 15 7.56 -0.23 10.03
C LEU A 15 9.04 -0.15 9.64
N LYS A 16 9.70 -1.31 9.63
CA LYS A 16 11.01 -1.49 9.01
C LYS A 16 10.87 -1.59 7.49
N ILE A 17 11.99 -1.40 6.77
CA ILE A 17 12.02 -1.48 5.31
C ILE A 17 11.56 -2.85 4.80
N GLU A 18 11.93 -3.95 5.47
CA GLU A 18 11.45 -5.27 5.06
C GLU A 18 9.95 -5.44 5.23
N GLU A 19 9.38 -4.85 6.29
CA GLU A 19 7.94 -4.91 6.59
C GLU A 19 7.14 -4.06 5.58
N MET A 20 7.70 -2.93 5.14
CA MET A 20 7.10 -2.11 4.08
C MET A 20 7.03 -2.85 2.74
N LYS A 21 7.99 -3.72 2.42
CA LYS A 21 7.91 -4.57 1.21
C LYS A 21 6.73 -5.55 1.30
N VAL A 22 6.54 -6.18 2.47
CA VAL A 22 5.40 -7.07 2.69
C VAL A 22 4.08 -6.29 2.62
N LEU A 23 4.03 -5.09 3.20
CA LEU A 23 2.86 -4.20 3.09
C LEU A 23 2.54 -3.86 1.62
N ALA A 24 3.54 -3.60 0.79
CA ALA A 24 3.33 -3.32 -0.64
C ALA A 24 2.72 -4.51 -1.39
N GLU A 25 3.18 -5.73 -1.10
CA GLU A 25 2.57 -6.95 -1.65
C GLU A 25 1.10 -7.08 -1.23
N GLU A 26 0.81 -6.91 0.07
CA GLU A 26 -0.56 -7.00 0.61
C GLU A 26 -1.50 -5.93 -0.01
N ILE A 27 -1.00 -4.72 -0.26
CA ILE A 27 -1.76 -3.66 -0.94
C ILE A 27 -2.04 -4.04 -2.39
N ARG A 28 -1.05 -4.55 -3.13
CA ARG A 28 -1.26 -4.98 -4.53
C ARG A 28 -2.28 -6.10 -4.61
N GLU A 29 -2.18 -7.09 -3.74
CA GLU A 29 -3.17 -8.16 -3.64
C GLU A 29 -4.57 -7.62 -3.34
N ALA A 30 -4.70 -6.67 -2.40
CA ALA A 30 -5.97 -6.03 -2.10
C ALA A 30 -6.56 -5.23 -3.28
N ILE A 31 -5.74 -4.50 -4.04
CA ILE A 31 -6.19 -3.77 -5.25
C ILE A 31 -6.74 -4.74 -6.30
N ILE A 32 -5.99 -5.83 -6.54
CA ILE A 32 -6.35 -6.87 -7.50
C ILE A 32 -7.66 -7.55 -7.08
N ILE A 33 -7.73 -8.04 -5.84
CA ILE A 33 -8.84 -8.88 -5.37
C ILE A 33 -10.10 -8.07 -5.06
N LYS A 34 -9.96 -6.90 -4.40
CA LYS A 34 -11.12 -6.21 -3.82
C LYS A 34 -11.72 -5.12 -4.70
N ARG A 35 -10.94 -4.46 -5.55
CA ARG A 35 -11.42 -3.27 -6.29
C ARG A 35 -11.60 -3.53 -7.76
N ASP A 36 -10.51 -3.86 -8.44
CA ASP A 36 -10.47 -3.77 -9.89
C ASP A 36 -10.88 -5.07 -10.59
N ALA A 37 -10.76 -6.24 -9.93
CA ALA A 37 -11.33 -7.49 -10.45
C ALA A 37 -12.86 -7.49 -10.52
N ILE A 38 -13.53 -6.67 -9.71
CA ILE A 38 -15.00 -6.63 -9.61
C ILE A 38 -15.59 -5.56 -10.52
N HIS A 39 -14.95 -4.39 -10.65
CA HIS A 39 -15.54 -3.23 -11.33
C HIS A 39 -14.80 -2.81 -12.61
N GLY A 40 -13.57 -3.30 -12.83
CA GLY A 40 -12.67 -2.76 -13.86
C GLY A 40 -12.19 -1.33 -13.55
N GLY A 41 -11.05 -0.90 -14.09
CA GLY A 41 -10.50 0.44 -13.83
C GLY A 41 -9.01 0.61 -14.14
N HIS A 42 -8.40 1.67 -13.58
CA HIS A 42 -6.99 2.04 -13.76
C HIS A 42 -6.02 1.09 -13.03
N PHE A 43 -5.96 -0.17 -13.48
CA PHE A 43 -5.18 -1.25 -12.87
C PHE A 43 -3.68 -0.96 -12.82
N GLY A 44 -3.10 -0.60 -13.99
CA GLY A 44 -1.67 -0.36 -14.12
C GLY A 44 -1.16 0.78 -13.23
N PRO A 45 -1.78 1.99 -13.28
CA PRO A 45 -1.38 3.10 -12.43
C PRO A 45 -1.48 2.81 -10.93
N ASN A 46 -2.57 2.16 -10.48
CA ASN A 46 -2.75 1.82 -9.07
C ASN A 46 -1.67 0.84 -8.57
N LEU A 47 -1.31 -0.16 -9.37
CA LEU A 47 -0.26 -1.11 -9.02
C LEU A 47 1.14 -0.48 -9.08
N GLY A 48 1.39 0.41 -10.03
CA GLY A 48 2.70 1.04 -10.20
C GLY A 48 3.06 2.13 -9.19
N ILE A 49 2.09 2.64 -8.43
CA ILE A 49 2.30 3.75 -7.48
C ILE A 49 2.39 3.29 -6.01
N VAL A 50 2.20 2.00 -5.72
CA VAL A 50 2.08 1.48 -4.34
C VAL A 50 3.32 1.82 -3.51
N GLU A 51 4.50 1.45 -3.99
CA GLU A 51 5.76 1.65 -3.29
C GLU A 51 6.10 3.14 -3.12
N ALA A 52 5.80 3.95 -4.14
CA ALA A 52 5.97 5.41 -4.07
C ALA A 52 5.06 6.03 -3.02
N THR A 53 3.81 5.57 -2.91
CA THR A 53 2.84 6.06 -1.93
C THR A 53 3.26 5.71 -0.51
N ILE A 54 3.73 4.47 -0.29
CA ILE A 54 4.31 4.06 1.00
C ILE A 54 5.51 4.95 1.35
N ALA A 55 6.43 5.17 0.39
CA ALA A 55 7.62 5.99 0.61
C ALA A 55 7.27 7.44 0.94
N LEU A 56 6.26 8.02 0.28
CA LEU A 56 5.77 9.37 0.59
C LEU A 56 5.29 9.47 2.04
N HIS A 57 4.43 8.56 2.49
CA HIS A 57 3.93 8.54 3.87
C HIS A 57 5.01 8.21 4.91
N TYR A 58 6.03 7.44 4.53
CA TYR A 58 7.15 7.13 5.40
C TYR A 58 8.07 8.34 5.63
N VAL A 59 8.40 9.07 4.56
CA VAL A 59 9.37 10.18 4.60
C VAL A 59 8.73 11.49 5.06
N PHE A 60 7.54 11.81 4.57
CA PHE A 60 6.88 13.08 4.85
C PHE A 60 5.94 13.01 6.05
N ASN A 61 5.54 14.17 6.57
CA ASN A 61 4.47 14.25 7.57
C ASN A 61 3.15 14.52 6.87
N SER A 62 2.28 13.51 6.83
CA SER A 62 1.03 13.46 6.07
C SER A 62 -0.08 12.88 6.92
#